data_AF-A0A2V5NWB0-F1
#
_entry.id   AF-A0A2V5NWB0-F1
#
_cell.length_a   1.000
_cell.length_b   1.000
_cell.length_c   1.000
_cell.angle_alpha   90.00
_cell.angle_beta   90.00
_cell.angle_gamma   90.00
#
_symmetry.space_group_name_H-M   'P 1'
#
loop_
_entity.id
_entity.type
_entity.pdbx_description
1 polymer ?
#
loop_
_entity_poly.entity_id
_entity_poly.type
_entity_poly.pdbx_seq_one_letter_code
_entity_poly.pdbx_strand_id
1 'polypeptide(L)' 'KSTSTDKFVPAGATRLVYNTRDEGLQFAGNSGQPLRRMRYQTHETWQWRNPTTGASLRVSYPAEEVVLIPVSGQ' A
#
# COMPACT_ATOMS: atom_id res chain seq x y z
N LYS A 1 27.75 -17.38 28.10
CA LYS A 1 26.71 -16.41 27.64
C LYS A 1 26.36 -16.77 26.21
N SER A 2 25.16 -17.32 25.97
CA SER A 2 24.69 -17.59 24.59
C SER A 2 24.22 -16.27 23.98
N THR A 3 24.94 -15.75 23.00
CA THR A 3 24.48 -14.64 22.16
C THR A 3 23.57 -15.21 21.07
N SER A 4 22.39 -15.73 21.44
CA SER A 4 21.33 -15.92 20.45
C SER A 4 20.90 -14.53 20.02
N THR A 5 21.23 -14.17 18.78
CA THR A 5 20.70 -12.95 18.20
C THR A 5 19.29 -13.27 17.75
N ASP A 6 18.31 -13.09 18.65
CA ASP A 6 16.87 -13.17 18.34
C ASP A 6 16.45 -11.96 17.49
N LYS A 7 17.08 -11.85 16.31
CA LYS A 7 16.85 -10.80 15.35
C LYS A 7 15.82 -11.29 14.34
N PHE A 8 14.76 -10.52 14.23
CA PHE A 8 13.80 -10.64 13.15
C PHE A 8 14.33 -9.88 11.93
N VAL A 9 14.44 -10.56 10.80
CA VAL A 9 14.85 -9.97 9.52
C VAL A 9 13.64 -9.83 8.61
N PRO A 10 13.57 -8.80 7.74
CA PRO A 10 12.49 -8.67 6.76
C PRO A 10 12.38 -9.94 5.91
N ALA A 11 11.17 -10.48 5.79
CA ALA A 11 10.88 -11.71 5.06
C ALA A 11 9.91 -11.48 3.90
N GLY A 12 9.13 -10.39 3.94
CA GLY A 12 8.27 -10.01 2.82
C GLY A 12 7.35 -8.85 3.14
N ALA A 13 6.75 -8.31 2.09
CA ALA A 13 5.69 -7.33 2.16
C ALA A 13 4.63 -7.67 1.11
N THR A 14 3.36 -7.47 1.45
CA THR A 14 2.25 -7.59 0.50
C THR A 14 1.37 -6.36 0.60
N ARG A 15 0.88 -5.90 -0.55
CA ARG A 15 -0.13 -4.85 -0.65
C ARG A 15 -1.30 -5.38 -1.46
N LEU A 16 -2.45 -5.53 -0.80
CA LEU A 16 -3.67 -6.01 -1.44
C LEU A 16 -4.63 -4.85 -1.62
N VAL A 17 -4.96 -4.51 -2.86
CA VAL A 17 -6.09 -3.61 -3.16
C VAL A 17 -7.38 -4.41 -3.01
N TYR A 18 -8.17 -4.11 -1.99
CA TYR A 18 -9.43 -4.82 -1.74
C TYR A 18 -10.65 -4.02 -2.19
N ASN A 19 -10.50 -2.72 -2.41
CA ASN A 19 -11.54 -1.87 -2.96
C ASN A 19 -10.94 -0.79 -3.86
N THR A 20 -11.63 -0.53 -4.97
CA THR A 20 -11.33 0.57 -5.88
C THR A 20 -12.62 1.33 -6.12
N ARG A 21 -12.59 2.64 -5.86
CA ARG A 21 -13.71 3.53 -6.10
C ARG A 21 -13.32 4.59 -7.10
N ASP A 22 -14.05 4.64 -8.21
CA ASP A 22 -14.03 5.78 -9.11
C ASP A 22 -14.84 6.92 -8.49
N GLU A 23 -14.17 8.03 -8.19
CA GLU A 23 -14.79 9.23 -7.59
C GLU A 23 -15.17 10.26 -8.66
N GLY A 24 -15.02 9.90 -9.95
CA GLY A 24 -15.42 10.72 -11.08
C GLY A 24 -14.42 11.79 -11.47
N LEU A 25 -14.90 12.77 -12.23
CA LEU A 25 -14.09 13.87 -12.75
C LEU A 25 -13.92 14.98 -11.71
N GLN A 26 -12.72 15.49 -11.61
CA GLN A 26 -12.31 16.64 -10.83
C GLN A 26 -11.84 17.72 -11.80
N PHE A 27 -12.46 18.90 -11.72
CA PHE A 27 -12.10 20.07 -12.48
C PHE A 27 -11.31 21.00 -11.55
N ALA A 28 -10.00 20.82 -11.46
CA ALA A 28 -9.18 21.75 -10.69
C ALA A 28 -9.02 23.04 -11.51
N GLY A 29 -9.29 24.21 -10.91
CA GLY A 29 -9.29 25.50 -11.61
C GLY A 29 -7.98 25.86 -12.33
N ASN A 30 -6.88 25.18 -11.98
CA ASN A 30 -5.56 25.39 -12.57
C ASN A 30 -5.12 24.24 -13.51
N SER A 31 -5.81 23.10 -13.54
CA SER A 31 -5.54 22.03 -14.50
C SER A 31 -6.38 22.31 -15.74
N GLY A 32 -5.78 22.78 -16.82
CA GLY A 32 -6.46 23.07 -18.10
C GLY A 32 -7.16 21.86 -18.77
N GLN A 33 -7.26 20.73 -18.07
CA GLN A 33 -7.94 19.50 -18.47
C GLN A 33 -8.56 18.82 -17.23
N PRO A 34 -9.71 18.14 -17.36
CA PRO A 34 -10.31 17.37 -16.28
C PRO A 34 -9.42 16.21 -15.84
N LEU A 35 -9.40 15.93 -14.54
CA LEU A 35 -8.70 14.79 -13.94
C LEU A 35 -9.72 13.77 -13.44
N ARG A 36 -9.51 12.48 -13.69
CA ARG A 36 -10.30 11.43 -13.06
C ARG A 36 -9.68 11.05 -11.72
N ARG A 37 -10.48 11.05 -10.66
CA ARG A 37 -10.05 10.72 -9.30
C ARG A 37 -10.42 9.29 -8.96
N MET A 38 -9.41 8.48 -8.63
CA MET A 38 -9.57 7.09 -8.20
C MET A 38 -9.12 6.97 -6.74
N ARG A 39 -9.89 6.26 -5.92
CA ARG A 39 -9.54 5.94 -4.53
C ARG A 39 -9.36 4.44 -4.37
N TYR A 40 -8.18 4.05 -3.93
CA TYR A 40 -7.83 2.67 -3.63
C TYR A 40 -7.81 2.49 -2.11
N GLN A 41 -8.45 1.42 -1.65
CA GLN A 41 -8.28 0.97 -0.28
C GLN A 41 -7.46 -0.31 -0.30
N THR A 42 -6.41 -0.31 0.51
CA THR A 42 -5.38 -1.33 0.51
C THR A 42 -5.20 -1.90 1.91
N HIS A 43 -4.85 -3.17 1.98
CA HIS A 43 -4.30 -3.81 3.16
C HIS A 43 -2.83 -4.08 2.91
N GLU A 44 -1.99 -3.42 3.68
CA GLU A 44 -0.55 -3.61 3.65
C GLU A 44 -0.15 -4.55 4.77
N THR A 45 0.80 -5.43 4.49
CA THR A 45 1.28 -6.40 5.46
C THR A 45 2.78 -6.55 5.33
N TRP A 46 3.48 -6.32 6.42
CA TRP A 46 4.91 -6.55 6.56
C TRP A 46 5.16 -7.81 7.36
N GLN A 47 6.16 -8.56 6.94
CA GLN A 47 6.52 -9.84 7.54
C GLN A 47 8.00 -9.85 7.87
N TRP A 48 8.31 -10.32 9.07
CA TRP A 48 9.66 -10.60 9.50
C TRP A 48 9.76 -12.03 10.01
N ARG A 49 10.95 -12.61 9.88
CA ARG A 49 11.24 -13.97 10.34
C ARG A 49 12.52 -13.97 11.18
N ASN A 50 12.53 -14.77 12.23
CA ASN A 50 13.77 -15.15 12.92
C ASN A 50 14.30 -16.42 12.23
N PRO A 51 15.46 -16.37 11.53
CA PRO A 51 15.98 -17.52 10.81
C PRO A 51 16.51 -18.62 11.75
N THR A 52 16.86 -18.26 12.98
CA THR A 52 17.42 -19.18 13.99
C THR A 52 16.33 -20.01 14.65
N THR A 53 15.20 -19.38 15.00
CA THR A 53 14.11 -20.02 15.75
C THR A 53 12.92 -20.41 14.88
N GLY A 54 12.83 -19.87 13.66
CA GLY A 54 11.69 -20.06 12.76
C GLY A 54 10.47 -19.19 13.10
N ALA A 55 10.51 -18.42 14.20
CA ALA A 55 9.42 -17.52 14.59
C ALA A 55 9.14 -16.45 13.52
N SER A 56 7.90 -15.97 13.47
CA SER A 56 7.46 -14.97 12.50
C SER A 56 6.65 -13.86 13.15
N LEU A 57 6.89 -12.62 12.73
CA LEU A 57 6.07 -11.45 13.05
C LEU A 57 5.39 -10.95 11.78
N ARG A 58 4.11 -10.61 11.87
CA ARG A 58 3.34 -10.00 10.79
C ARG A 58 2.60 -8.79 11.32
N VAL A 59 2.76 -7.65 10.65
CA VAL A 59 2.04 -6.41 10.97
C VAL A 59 1.22 -6.04 9.75
N SER A 60 -0.10 -5.89 9.95
CA SER A 60 -1.04 -5.54 8.90
C SER A 60 -1.77 -4.25 9.25
N TYR A 61 -1.89 -3.35 8.29
CA TYR A 61 -2.63 -2.10 8.46
C TYR A 61 -3.44 -1.75 7.21
N PRO A 62 -4.62 -1.12 7.36
CA PRO A 62 -5.34 -0.54 6.24
C PRO A 62 -4.65 0.76 5.80
N ALA A 63 -4.66 1.03 4.50
CA ALA A 63 -4.16 2.26 3.91
C ALA A 63 -5.05 2.71 2.74
N GLU A 64 -5.13 4.01 2.52
CA GLU A 64 -5.91 4.59 1.43
C GLU A 64 -5.00 5.41 0.51
N GLU A 65 -5.17 5.25 -0.80
CA GLU A 65 -4.42 5.97 -1.82
C GLU A 65 -5.37 6.62 -2.82
N VAL A 66 -5.18 7.91 -3.09
CA VAL A 66 -5.94 8.67 -4.07
C VAL A 66 -5.04 9.03 -5.24
N VAL A 67 -5.44 8.65 -6.45
CA VAL A 67 -4.71 8.92 -7.69
C VAL A 67 -5.55 9.83 -8.59
N LEU A 68 -4.89 10.80 -9.21
CA LEU A 68 -5.48 11.69 -10.21
C LEU A 68 -4.92 11.33 -11.59
N ILE A 69 -5.80 10.95 -12.52
CA ILE A 69 -5.45 10.50 -13.86
C ILE A 69 -5.94 11.56 -14.86
N PRO A 70 -5.07 12.19 -15.67
CA PRO A 70 -5.50 13.11 -16.70
C PRO A 70 -6.46 12.44 -17.71
N VAL A 71 -7.54 13.13 -18.07
CA VAL A 71 -8.47 12.66 -19.10
C VAL A 71 -8.19 13.43 -20.38
N SER A 72 -7.70 12.73 -21.40
CA SER A 72 -7.61 13.25 -22.77
C SER A 72 -8.91 12.93 -23.52
N GLY A 73 -9.49 13.92 -24.20
CA GLY A 73 -10.53 13.64 -25.20
C GLY A 73 -9.89 12.97 -26.41
N GLN A 74 -10.47 11.85 -26.86
CA GLN A 74 -10.15 11.24 -28.16
C GLN A 74 -10.91 11.95 -29.28
#